data_AF-A0A9X3IUQ0-F1
#
_entry.id   AF-A0A9X3IUQ0-F1
#
_cell.length_a   1.000
_cell.length_b   1.000
_cell.length_c   1.000
_cell.angle_alpha   90.00
_cell.angle_beta   90.00
_cell.angle_gamma   90.00
#
_symmetry.space_group_name_H-M   'P 1'
#
loop_
_entity.id
_entity.type
_entity.pdbx_description
1 polymer ?
#
loop_
_entity_poly.entity_id
_entity_poly.type
_entity_poly.pdbx_seq_one_letter_code
_entity_poly.pdbx_strand_id
1 'polypeptide(L)'
;MIVAAVAALWALAPARGDACENAVLATDKSVASVKEAEVSLDGGDPLKARRRIQEILGGADEFDERTPSAKGLTKRAQRIIALANVRLDDLRSEHRKVFLDNAVWVLSRLADDSPGDAAKKADLAEALAKTNPGKARKILEDLAKRDVVATPYAYAALARLRASDGDEKGRDEAMARCKQMAKPEKVRSICKLK
;
A
#
# COMPACT_ATOMS: atom_id res chain seq x y z
N MET A 1 -49.30 -46.63 -43.24
CA MET A 1 -48.95 -45.78 -42.09
C MET A 1 -47.48 -45.41 -42.23
N ILE A 2 -47.18 -44.16 -42.59
CA ILE A 2 -45.82 -43.65 -42.78
C ILE A 2 -45.50 -42.80 -41.56
N VAL A 3 -44.51 -43.20 -40.76
CA VAL A 3 -44.02 -42.41 -39.62
C VAL A 3 -42.92 -41.49 -40.13
N ALA A 4 -43.16 -40.19 -40.11
CA ALA A 4 -42.19 -39.16 -40.44
C ALA A 4 -41.23 -38.95 -39.26
N ALA A 5 -39.94 -39.17 -39.50
CA ALA A 5 -38.87 -38.76 -38.60
C ALA A 5 -38.50 -37.30 -38.90
N VAL A 6 -38.80 -36.38 -37.97
CA VAL A 6 -38.33 -35.00 -38.03
C VAL A 6 -37.11 -34.88 -37.12
N ALA A 7 -35.92 -34.84 -37.73
CA ALA A 7 -34.69 -34.50 -37.05
C ALA A 7 -34.65 -33.00 -36.79
N ALA A 8 -34.83 -32.60 -35.53
CA ALA A 8 -34.64 -31.22 -35.09
C ALA A 8 -33.15 -30.94 -34.87
N LEU A 9 -32.45 -30.49 -35.93
CA LEU A 9 -31.20 -29.74 -35.79
C LEU A 9 -31.58 -28.27 -35.55
N TRP A 10 -31.48 -27.79 -34.31
CA TRP A 10 -31.50 -26.36 -34.01
C TRP A 10 -30.27 -25.97 -33.18
N ALA A 11 -29.34 -25.33 -33.91
CA ALA A 11 -28.35 -24.34 -33.53
C ALA A 11 -28.02 -24.15 -32.03
N LEU A 12 -26.85 -24.63 -31.62
CA LEU A 12 -26.04 -23.98 -30.59
C LEU A 12 -25.61 -22.62 -31.15
N ALA A 13 -26.34 -21.55 -30.81
CA ALA A 13 -25.85 -20.19 -31.01
C ALA A 13 -24.60 -20.00 -30.12
N PRO A 14 -23.48 -19.48 -30.65
CA PRO A 14 -22.35 -19.12 -29.80
C PRO A 14 -22.82 -18.02 -28.83
N ALA A 15 -22.63 -18.25 -27.53
CA ALA A 15 -22.76 -17.18 -26.55
C ALA A 15 -21.83 -16.04 -26.97
N ARG A 16 -22.40 -14.87 -27.26
CA ARG A 16 -21.63 -13.67 -27.60
C ARG A 16 -20.75 -13.29 -26.39
N GLY A 17 -19.53 -12.82 -26.66
CA GLY A 17 -18.43 -12.60 -25.72
C GLY A 17 -18.62 -11.47 -24.70
N ASP A 18 -19.82 -11.25 -24.18
CA ASP A 18 -20.11 -10.18 -23.21
C ASP A 18 -19.47 -10.45 -21.83
N ALA A 19 -19.22 -11.72 -21.48
CA ALA A 19 -18.59 -12.07 -20.20
C ALA A 19 -17.11 -11.64 -20.12
N CYS A 20 -16.39 -11.69 -21.24
CA CYS A 20 -14.97 -11.34 -21.28
C CYS A 20 -14.78 -9.81 -21.25
N GLU A 21 -15.60 -9.05 -21.96
CA GLU A 21 -15.49 -7.59 -22.02
C GLU A 21 -15.77 -6.94 -20.65
N ASN A 22 -16.82 -7.41 -19.95
CA ASN A 22 -17.15 -6.92 -18.62
C ASN A 22 -16.06 -7.21 -17.57
N ALA A 23 -15.41 -8.38 -17.66
CA ALA A 23 -14.31 -8.75 -16.77
C ALA A 23 -13.05 -7.89 -17.00
N VAL A 24 -12.73 -7.57 -18.26
CA VAL A 24 -11.60 -6.69 -18.61
C VAL A 24 -11.85 -5.26 -18.12
N LEU A 25 -13.04 -4.69 -18.38
CA LEU A 25 -13.39 -3.34 -17.93
C LEU A 25 -13.41 -3.21 -16.40
N ALA A 26 -13.87 -4.23 -15.68
CA ALA A 26 -13.79 -4.26 -14.22
C ALA A 26 -12.33 -4.27 -13.73
N THR A 27 -11.47 -5.04 -14.40
CA THR A 27 -10.03 -5.12 -14.08
C THR A 27 -9.32 -3.78 -14.28
N ASP A 28 -9.57 -3.09 -15.40
CA ASP A 28 -8.95 -1.80 -15.69
C ASP A 28 -9.32 -0.72 -14.66
N LYS A 29 -10.59 -0.72 -14.20
CA LYS A 29 -11.04 0.16 -13.12
C LYS A 29 -10.33 -0.14 -11.80
N SER A 30 -10.13 -1.40 -11.47
CA SER A 30 -9.38 -1.83 -10.28
C SER A 30 -7.90 -1.40 -10.35
N VAL A 31 -7.25 -1.59 -11.50
CA VAL A 31 -5.87 -1.13 -11.74
C VAL A 31 -5.75 0.39 -11.56
N ALA A 32 -6.66 1.16 -12.18
CA ALA A 32 -6.69 2.61 -12.09
C ALA A 32 -6.88 3.07 -10.63
N SER A 33 -7.82 2.44 -9.92
CA SER A 33 -8.14 2.82 -8.54
C SER A 33 -7.00 2.53 -7.57
N VAL A 34 -6.30 1.39 -7.71
CA VAL A 34 -5.08 1.09 -6.93
C VAL A 34 -3.98 2.11 -7.23
N LYS A 35 -3.77 2.46 -8.51
CA LYS A 35 -2.77 3.46 -8.91
C LYS A 35 -3.07 4.85 -8.34
N GLU A 36 -4.32 5.28 -8.35
CA GLU A 36 -4.74 6.55 -7.73
C GLU A 36 -4.56 6.55 -6.21
N ALA A 37 -4.77 5.40 -5.57
CA ALA A 37 -4.53 5.24 -4.14
C ALA A 37 -3.04 5.34 -3.79
N GLU A 38 -2.15 4.77 -4.60
CA GLU A 38 -0.69 4.96 -4.46
C GLU A 38 -0.28 6.42 -4.61
N VAL A 39 -0.77 7.10 -5.67
CA VAL A 39 -0.51 8.53 -5.89
C VAL A 39 -0.98 9.35 -4.69
N SER A 40 -2.13 9.02 -4.11
CA SER A 40 -2.65 9.69 -2.92
C SER A 40 -1.78 9.42 -1.69
N LEU A 41 -1.37 8.17 -1.49
CA LEU A 41 -0.53 7.75 -0.37
C LEU A 41 0.85 8.42 -0.39
N ASP A 42 1.52 8.37 -1.54
CA ASP A 42 2.84 8.97 -1.75
C ASP A 42 2.77 10.49 -1.79
N GLY A 43 1.64 11.04 -2.24
CA GLY A 43 1.30 12.45 -2.18
C GLY A 43 0.94 12.96 -0.79
N GLY A 44 1.07 12.17 0.27
CA GLY A 44 0.82 12.60 1.64
C GLY A 44 -0.65 12.73 2.03
N ASP A 45 -1.53 11.98 1.36
CA ASP A 45 -2.96 11.87 1.68
C ASP A 45 -3.35 10.40 1.98
N PRO A 46 -2.93 9.87 3.15
CA PRO A 46 -3.22 8.50 3.53
C PRO A 46 -4.72 8.26 3.77
N LEU A 47 -5.50 9.29 4.11
CA LEU A 47 -6.95 9.15 4.30
C LEU A 47 -7.66 8.90 2.97
N LYS A 48 -7.29 9.64 1.92
CA LYS A 48 -7.81 9.42 0.57
C LYS A 48 -7.38 8.05 0.03
N ALA A 49 -6.12 7.68 0.22
CA ALA A 49 -5.62 6.36 -0.17
C ALA A 49 -6.38 5.21 0.52
N ARG A 50 -6.59 5.31 1.85
CA ARG A 50 -7.37 4.33 2.62
C ARG A 50 -8.78 4.16 2.08
N ARG A 51 -9.51 5.28 1.92
CA ARG A 51 -10.89 5.25 1.43
C ARG A 51 -10.98 4.59 0.06
N ARG A 52 -10.08 4.95 -0.86
CA ARG A 52 -10.04 4.40 -2.21
C ARG A 52 -9.82 2.88 -2.21
N ILE A 53 -8.92 2.38 -1.36
CA ILE A 53 -8.69 0.94 -1.25
C ILE A 53 -9.88 0.24 -0.59
N GLN A 54 -10.51 0.82 0.44
CA GLN A 54 -11.69 0.23 1.09
C GLN A 54 -12.90 0.13 0.16
N GLU A 55 -13.07 1.08 -0.76
CA GLU A 55 -14.12 1.03 -1.79
C GLU A 55 -13.94 -0.15 -2.76
N ILE A 56 -12.69 -0.55 -3.01
CA ILE A 56 -12.37 -1.69 -3.88
C ILE A 56 -12.44 -2.98 -3.05
N LEU A 57 -11.94 -2.95 -1.80
CA LEU A 57 -11.86 -4.08 -0.87
C LEU A 57 -13.20 -4.45 -0.17
N GLY A 58 -14.34 -4.14 -0.80
CA GLY A 58 -15.68 -4.50 -0.30
C GLY A 58 -16.41 -5.62 -1.06
N GLY A 59 -15.77 -6.30 -2.02
CA GLY A 59 -16.33 -7.36 -2.87
C GLY A 59 -15.53 -8.67 -2.84
N ALA A 60 -16.21 -9.79 -2.62
CA ALA A 60 -15.70 -11.08 -2.13
C ALA A 60 -14.54 -11.83 -2.84
N ASP A 61 -13.85 -11.29 -3.85
CA ASP A 61 -12.65 -11.90 -4.48
C ASP A 61 -11.84 -10.82 -5.23
N GLU A 62 -11.16 -9.95 -4.49
CA GLU A 62 -10.97 -8.54 -4.91
C GLU A 62 -10.06 -8.24 -6.10
N PHE A 63 -9.21 -9.16 -6.52
CA PHE A 63 -8.50 -9.03 -7.78
C PHE A 63 -8.34 -10.42 -8.40
N ASP A 64 -8.85 -10.62 -9.62
CA ASP A 64 -8.58 -11.84 -10.36
C ASP A 64 -7.14 -11.80 -10.90
N GLU A 65 -6.17 -12.16 -10.05
CA GLU A 65 -4.75 -12.19 -10.40
C GLU A 65 -4.38 -13.23 -11.48
N ARG A 66 -5.35 -14.04 -11.97
CA ARG A 66 -5.17 -14.82 -13.20
C ARG A 66 -5.12 -13.92 -14.43
N THR A 67 -5.72 -12.72 -14.34
CA THR A 67 -5.63 -11.69 -15.38
C THR A 67 -4.26 -10.99 -15.30
N PRO A 68 -3.47 -10.93 -16.40
CA PRO A 68 -2.14 -10.33 -16.37
C PRO A 68 -2.10 -8.88 -15.88
N SER A 69 -3.11 -8.07 -16.19
CA SER A 69 -3.19 -6.66 -15.73
C SER A 69 -3.49 -6.53 -14.23
N ALA A 70 -4.08 -7.55 -13.60
CA ALA A 70 -4.37 -7.57 -12.17
C ALA A 70 -3.23 -8.15 -11.31
N LYS A 71 -2.19 -8.71 -11.95
CA LYS A 71 -1.11 -9.41 -11.24
C LYS A 71 -0.43 -8.49 -10.22
N GLY A 72 -0.41 -8.90 -8.95
CA GLY A 72 0.21 -8.15 -7.85
C GLY A 72 -0.61 -6.98 -7.31
N LEU A 73 -1.85 -6.74 -7.79
CA LEU A 73 -2.73 -5.73 -7.22
C LEU A 73 -3.07 -6.00 -5.76
N THR A 74 -3.21 -7.27 -5.36
CA THR A 74 -3.51 -7.61 -3.96
C THR A 74 -2.39 -7.12 -3.04
N LYS A 75 -1.13 -7.42 -3.38
CA LYS A 75 0.03 -6.98 -2.57
C LYS A 75 0.15 -5.46 -2.54
N ARG A 76 -0.15 -4.77 -3.65
CA ARG A 76 -0.16 -3.31 -3.71
C ARG A 76 -1.26 -2.71 -2.84
N ALA A 77 -2.50 -3.21 -2.95
CA ALA A 77 -3.62 -2.77 -2.11
C ALA A 77 -3.34 -3.00 -0.61
N GLN A 78 -2.80 -4.17 -0.26
CA GLN A 78 -2.39 -4.51 1.11
C GLN A 78 -1.31 -3.56 1.64
N ARG A 79 -0.29 -3.24 0.83
CA ARG A 79 0.73 -2.25 1.18
C ARG A 79 0.10 -0.89 1.45
N ILE A 80 -0.80 -0.43 0.58
CA ILE A 80 -1.43 0.89 0.68
C ILE A 80 -2.27 0.99 1.94
N ILE A 81 -3.12 0.01 2.23
CA ILE A 81 -3.98 0.05 3.42
C ILE A 81 -3.15 -0.03 4.71
N ALA A 82 -2.09 -0.84 4.73
CA ALA A 82 -1.19 -0.95 5.88
C ALA A 82 -0.47 0.38 6.15
N LEU A 83 0.16 0.98 5.14
CA LEU A 83 0.84 2.27 5.27
C LEU A 83 -0.12 3.42 5.60
N ALA A 84 -1.31 3.43 4.99
CA ALA A 84 -2.32 4.42 5.31
C ALA A 84 -2.71 4.36 6.79
N ASN A 85 -2.91 3.16 7.35
CA ASN A 85 -3.20 2.98 8.77
C ASN A 85 -2.03 3.35 9.69
N VAL A 86 -0.78 3.14 9.26
CA VAL A 86 0.41 3.60 9.98
C VAL A 86 0.49 5.13 10.02
N ARG A 87 0.25 5.78 8.87
CA ARG A 87 0.42 7.22 8.66
C ARG A 87 -0.77 8.04 9.14
N LEU A 88 -1.95 7.44 9.26
CA LEU A 88 -3.11 8.04 9.92
C LEU A 88 -2.90 7.99 11.42
N ASP A 89 -2.53 9.13 11.96
CA ASP A 89 -2.37 9.31 13.39
C ASP A 89 -3.71 9.64 14.06
N ASP A 90 -4.74 8.84 13.79
CA ASP A 90 -6.00 8.91 14.52
C ASP A 90 -5.71 8.46 15.96
N LEU A 91 -5.42 9.46 16.77
CA LEU A 91 -5.22 9.36 18.19
C LEU A 91 -6.51 8.76 18.78
N ARG A 92 -6.42 7.53 19.30
CA ARG A 92 -7.39 6.89 20.22
C ARG A 92 -8.52 6.06 19.61
N SER A 93 -8.39 5.49 18.41
CA SER A 93 -9.26 4.35 18.10
C SER A 93 -8.87 3.15 18.98
N GLU A 94 -9.84 2.51 19.61
CA GLU A 94 -9.65 1.26 20.37
C GLU A 94 -8.96 0.17 19.52
N HIS A 95 -9.13 0.25 18.20
CA HIS A 95 -8.54 -0.63 17.21
C HIS A 95 -7.12 -0.25 16.76
N ARG A 96 -6.51 0.84 17.26
CA ARG A 96 -5.21 1.31 16.75
C ARG A 96 -4.12 0.26 16.88
N LYS A 97 -4.07 -0.45 18.00
CA LYS A 97 -3.11 -1.54 18.21
C LYS A 97 -3.29 -2.64 17.15
N VAL A 98 -4.53 -3.06 16.91
CA VAL A 98 -4.85 -4.09 15.90
C VAL A 98 -4.42 -3.64 14.50
N PHE A 99 -4.68 -2.38 14.14
CA PHE A 99 -4.25 -1.86 12.84
C PHE A 99 -2.73 -1.81 12.70
N LEU A 100 -2.00 -1.43 13.75
CA LEU A 100 -0.53 -1.40 13.73
C LEU A 100 0.07 -2.81 13.68
N ASP A 101 -0.46 -3.75 14.47
CA ASP A 101 -0.01 -5.14 14.46
C ASP A 101 -0.24 -5.79 13.09
N ASN A 102 -1.42 -5.56 12.49
CA ASN A 102 -1.72 -6.02 11.13
C ASN A 102 -0.81 -5.36 10.08
N ALA A 103 -0.56 -4.05 10.20
CA ALA A 103 0.33 -3.35 9.28
C ALA A 103 1.77 -3.92 9.35
N VAL A 104 2.30 -4.16 10.56
CA VAL A 104 3.61 -4.80 10.73
C VAL A 104 3.63 -6.19 10.12
N TRP A 105 2.59 -7.00 10.34
CA TRP A 105 2.49 -8.33 9.77
C TRP A 105 2.50 -8.31 8.23
N VAL A 106 1.65 -7.48 7.61
CA VAL A 106 1.58 -7.33 6.14
C VAL A 106 2.92 -6.85 5.58
N LEU A 107 3.45 -5.76 6.14
CA LEU A 107 4.67 -5.13 5.62
C LEU A 107 5.91 -6.00 5.84
N SER A 108 5.94 -6.83 6.89
CA SER A 108 7.00 -7.82 7.08
C SER A 108 6.99 -8.83 5.94
N ARG A 109 5.83 -9.44 5.63
CA ARG A 109 5.72 -10.40 4.54
C ARG A 109 6.14 -9.79 3.19
N LEU A 110 5.74 -8.55 2.93
CA LEU A 110 6.13 -7.85 1.70
C LEU A 110 7.64 -7.58 1.63
N ALA A 111 8.27 -7.21 2.75
CA ALA A 111 9.72 -7.03 2.81
C ALA A 111 10.48 -8.36 2.68
N ASP A 112 9.96 -9.44 3.28
CA ASP A 112 10.54 -10.78 3.23
C ASP A 112 10.43 -11.40 1.82
N ASP A 113 9.33 -11.13 1.10
CA ASP A 113 9.13 -11.51 -0.31
C ASP A 113 10.10 -10.77 -1.27
N SER A 114 10.80 -9.74 -0.80
CA SER A 114 11.67 -8.89 -1.62
C SER A 114 12.82 -8.31 -0.78
N PRO A 115 13.75 -9.14 -0.28
CA PRO A 115 14.72 -8.74 0.73
C PRO A 115 15.75 -7.71 0.23
N GLY A 116 15.87 -7.50 -1.08
CA GLY A 116 16.70 -6.46 -1.68
C GLY A 116 16.00 -5.09 -1.83
N ASP A 117 14.70 -5.02 -1.59
CA ASP A 117 13.89 -3.83 -1.85
C ASP A 117 13.95 -2.84 -0.67
N ALA A 118 14.67 -1.74 -0.87
CA ALA A 118 14.83 -0.69 0.13
C ALA A 118 13.51 0.01 0.49
N ALA A 119 12.59 0.15 -0.48
CA ALA A 119 11.30 0.80 -0.24
C ALA A 119 10.43 -0.05 0.68
N LYS A 120 10.34 -1.36 0.43
CA LYS A 120 9.57 -2.26 1.31
C LYS A 120 10.15 -2.37 2.72
N LYS A 121 11.49 -2.33 2.85
CA LYS A 121 12.15 -2.24 4.17
C LYS A 121 11.84 -0.93 4.89
N ALA A 122 11.84 0.19 4.16
CA ALA A 122 11.47 1.49 4.71
C ALA A 122 10.02 1.49 5.20
N ASP A 123 9.09 0.93 4.43
CA ASP A 123 7.68 0.81 4.81
C ASP A 123 7.49 0.00 6.09
N LEU A 124 8.15 -1.17 6.18
CA LEU A 124 8.15 -1.98 7.40
C LEU A 124 8.70 -1.18 8.59
N ALA A 125 9.78 -0.44 8.39
CA ALA A 125 10.38 0.36 9.45
C ALA A 125 9.51 1.54 9.88
N GLU A 126 8.73 2.15 8.98
CA GLU A 126 7.71 3.15 9.33
C GLU A 126 6.68 2.56 10.32
N ALA A 127 6.20 1.34 10.07
CA ALA A 127 5.27 0.66 10.96
C ALA A 127 5.93 0.28 12.31
N LEU A 128 7.13 -0.30 12.25
CA LEU A 128 7.89 -0.68 13.44
C LEU A 128 8.25 0.53 14.30
N ALA A 129 8.41 1.73 13.74
CA ALA A 129 8.70 2.91 14.54
C ALA A 129 7.62 3.20 15.61
N LYS A 130 6.40 2.67 15.42
CA LYS A 130 5.28 2.80 16.36
C LYS A 130 5.16 1.65 17.36
N THR A 131 5.78 0.49 17.10
CA THR A 131 5.59 -0.74 17.91
C THR A 131 6.89 -1.36 18.42
N ASN A 132 7.98 -1.18 17.70
CA ASN A 132 9.33 -1.63 18.03
C ASN A 132 10.38 -0.60 17.52
N PRO A 133 10.55 0.53 18.24
CA PRO A 133 11.40 1.64 17.79
C PRO A 133 12.87 1.23 17.61
N GLY A 134 13.39 0.32 18.44
CA GLY A 134 14.76 -0.16 18.32
C GLY A 134 15.02 -0.93 17.02
N LYS A 135 14.10 -1.79 16.59
CA LYS A 135 14.20 -2.49 15.29
C LYS A 135 14.03 -1.53 14.12
N ALA A 136 13.08 -0.60 14.22
CA ALA A 136 12.85 0.42 13.20
C ALA A 136 14.10 1.29 12.96
N ARG A 137 14.73 1.75 14.05
CA ARG A 137 15.93 2.58 14.00
C ARG A 137 17.06 1.89 13.25
N LYS A 138 17.36 0.64 13.60
CA LYS A 138 18.41 -0.16 12.93
C LYS A 138 18.18 -0.25 11.42
N ILE A 139 16.93 -0.51 11.00
CA ILE A 139 16.59 -0.60 9.56
C ILE A 139 16.76 0.77 8.89
N LEU A 140 16.18 1.83 9.46
CA LEU A 140 16.21 3.16 8.86
C LEU A 140 17.62 3.76 8.82
N GLU A 141 18.46 3.49 9.82
CA GLU A 141 19.87 3.92 9.83
C GLU A 141 20.69 3.22 8.75
N ASP A 142 20.51 1.90 8.56
CA ASP A 142 21.18 1.18 7.46
C ASP A 142 20.78 1.73 6.09
N LEU A 143 19.48 1.95 5.88
CA LEU A 143 18.96 2.53 4.63
C LEU A 143 19.47 3.97 4.42
N ALA A 144 19.52 4.79 5.48
CA ALA A 144 19.99 6.17 5.41
C ALA A 144 21.49 6.24 5.13
N LYS A 145 22.30 5.36 5.74
CA LYS A 145 23.74 5.27 5.49
C LYS A 145 24.05 4.95 4.02
N ARG A 146 23.16 4.22 3.36
CA ARG A 146 23.25 3.84 1.95
C ARG A 146 22.54 4.83 1.01
N ASP A 147 21.94 5.89 1.55
CA ASP A 147 21.14 6.89 0.82
C ASP A 147 19.99 6.27 0.00
N VAL A 148 19.33 5.23 0.54
CA VAL A 148 18.23 4.50 -0.12
C VAL A 148 16.92 4.54 0.67
N VAL A 149 16.73 5.51 1.57
CA VAL A 149 15.44 5.72 2.23
C VAL A 149 14.45 6.27 1.19
N ALA A 150 13.39 5.51 0.93
CA ALA A 150 12.54 5.74 -0.24
C ALA A 150 11.44 6.78 -0.07
N THR A 151 11.13 7.21 1.16
CA THR A 151 9.96 8.08 1.43
C THR A 151 10.28 9.21 2.42
N PRO A 152 9.59 10.36 2.32
CA PRO A 152 9.67 11.39 3.36
C PRO A 152 9.13 10.90 4.71
N TYR A 153 8.15 9.99 4.71
CA TYR A 153 7.61 9.41 5.95
C TYR A 153 8.64 8.57 6.71
N ALA A 154 9.47 7.80 6.01
CA ALA A 154 10.56 7.04 6.61
C ALA A 154 11.64 7.95 7.21
N TYR A 155 11.99 9.05 6.53
CA TYR A 155 12.87 10.07 7.13
C TYR A 155 12.24 10.77 8.33
N ALA A 156 10.94 11.07 8.30
CA ALA A 156 10.24 11.62 9.45
C ALA A 156 10.24 10.63 10.63
N ALA A 157 10.07 9.33 10.37
CA ALA A 157 10.17 8.29 11.40
C ALA A 157 11.59 8.23 11.99
N LEU A 158 12.63 8.23 11.14
CA LEU A 158 14.02 8.26 11.59
C LEU A 158 14.34 9.50 12.44
N ALA A 159 13.87 10.68 12.01
CA ALA A 159 14.06 11.91 12.77
C ALA A 159 13.43 11.84 14.16
N ARG A 160 12.21 11.29 14.29
CA ARG A 160 11.55 11.07 15.58
C ARG A 160 12.35 10.11 16.47
N LEU A 161 12.80 8.98 15.91
CA LEU A 161 13.58 7.99 16.64
C LEU A 161 14.88 8.60 17.18
N ARG A 162 15.63 9.32 16.34
CA ARG A 162 16.85 10.03 16.73
C ARG A 162 16.59 11.11 17.79
N ALA A 163 15.48 11.84 17.68
CA ALA A 163 15.08 12.79 18.70
C ALA A 163 14.82 12.12 20.06
N SER A 164 14.14 10.96 20.07
CA SER A 164 13.89 10.17 21.28
C SER A 164 15.17 9.62 21.91
N ASP A 165 16.23 9.44 21.12
CA ASP A 165 17.55 9.00 21.60
C ASP A 165 18.49 10.15 21.98
N GLY A 166 18.07 11.41 21.83
CA GLY A 166 18.90 12.59 22.08
C GLY A 166 19.90 12.95 20.97
N ASP A 167 19.83 12.28 19.81
CA ASP A 167 20.64 12.60 18.63
C ASP A 167 20.03 13.80 17.87
N GLU A 168 20.25 15.01 18.38
CA GLU A 168 19.69 16.24 17.80
C GLU A 168 20.21 16.52 16.39
N LYS A 169 21.52 16.31 16.16
CA LYS A 169 22.13 16.53 14.85
C LYS A 169 21.55 15.57 13.82
N GLY A 170 21.52 14.27 14.12
CA GLY A 170 20.98 13.28 13.21
C GLY A 170 19.48 13.42 13.01
N ARG A 171 18.72 13.87 14.03
CA ARG A 171 17.32 14.27 13.89
C ARG A 171 17.17 15.37 12.83
N ASP A 172 17.97 16.42 12.93
CA ASP A 172 17.88 17.59 12.05
C ASP A 172 18.28 17.23 10.60
N GLU A 173 19.30 16.40 10.43
CA GLU A 173 19.68 15.85 9.13
C GLU A 173 18.56 15.02 8.48
N ALA A 174 17.95 14.09 9.24
CA ALA A 174 16.84 13.29 8.76
C ALA A 174 15.62 14.16 8.43
N MET A 175 15.37 15.20 9.24
CA MET A 175 14.29 16.15 8.99
C MET A 175 14.53 16.99 7.73
N ALA A 176 15.78 17.38 7.46
CA ALA A 176 16.13 18.07 6.22
C ALA A 176 15.86 17.19 4.99
N ARG A 177 16.26 15.92 5.03
CA ARG A 177 15.96 14.94 3.96
C ARG A 177 14.46 14.73 3.77
N CYS A 178 13.68 14.62 4.86
CA CYS A 178 12.22 14.57 4.77
C CYS A 178 11.65 15.75 3.99
N LYS A 179 12.07 16.98 4.33
CA LYS A 179 11.58 18.22 3.70
C LYS A 179 11.96 18.32 2.22
N GLN A 180 13.12 17.79 1.83
CA GLN A 180 13.56 17.76 0.43
C GLN A 180 12.70 16.81 -0.42
N MET A 181 12.20 15.71 0.15
CA MET A 181 11.38 14.72 -0.56
C MET A 181 9.88 15.03 -0.54
N ALA A 182 9.40 15.67 0.51
CA ALA A 182 7.98 15.98 0.66
C ALA A 182 7.54 17.11 -0.29
N LYS A 183 6.34 17.00 -0.85
CA LYS A 183 5.73 18.11 -1.60
C LYS A 183 5.58 19.34 -0.70
N PRO A 184 5.83 20.57 -1.19
CA PRO A 184 5.82 21.79 -0.37
C PRO A 184 4.57 21.92 0.51
N GLU A 185 3.38 21.66 -0.05
CA GLU A 185 2.09 21.73 0.63
C GLU A 185 1.87 20.62 1.67
N LYS A 186 2.69 19.56 1.65
CA LYS A 186 2.61 18.42 2.57
C LYS A 186 3.75 18.38 3.59
N VAL A 187 4.76 19.24 3.47
CA VAL A 187 5.91 19.27 4.41
C VAL A 187 5.43 19.33 5.87
N ARG A 188 4.46 20.20 6.18
CA ARG A 188 3.94 20.37 7.56
C ARG A 188 3.19 19.14 8.08
N SER A 189 2.54 18.37 7.21
CA SER A 189 1.78 17.18 7.63
C SER A 189 2.67 15.94 7.77
N ILE A 190 3.68 15.78 6.91
CA ILE A 190 4.58 14.62 6.86
C ILE A 190 5.78 14.82 7.82
N CYS A 191 6.51 15.91 7.66
CA CYS A 191 7.80 16.19 8.30
C CYS A 191 7.62 16.91 9.64
N LYS A 192 7.02 16.22 10.62
CA LYS A 192 6.76 16.73 11.96
C LYS A 192 7.33 15.79 13.03
N LEU A 193 7.83 16.32 14.15
CA LEU A 193 8.39 15.52 15.26
C LEU A 193 7.35 14.99 16.27
N LYS A 194 6.07 15.27 16.05
CA LYS A 194 4.97 14.75 16.89
C LYS A 194 4.93 13.22 16.90
#